data_AF-A0A933QQU3-F1
#
_entry.id   AF-A0A933QQU3-F1
#
_cell.length_a   1.000
_cell.length_b   1.000
_cell.length_c   1.000
_cell.angle_alpha   90.00
_cell.angle_beta   90.00
_cell.angle_gamma   90.00
#
_symmetry.space_group_name_H-M   'P 1'
#
loop_
_entity.id
_entity.type
_entity.pdbx_description
1 polymer ?
#
loop_
_entity_poly.entity_id
_entity_poly.type
_entity_poly.pdbx_seq_one_letter_code
_entity_poly.pdbx_strand_id
1 'polypeptide(L)'
;MVAREITRAQKLEFRVGQVMTREVVAVTPSTSLLELKEIMRKRRISGVPVVDDNGDLVGVISLEDLLRAFEQGTLNATVGERMSTTLITIRETDSVDAAVAKFQQTGVGRLPVLNSWGQLVGVLTKGDVTRGLVHEVQAETQDEEIARYRASHIFRDVESDDTSLVLRYKVAPRDFTHGGNASSRIKRALMRLGADPQIVRRAAIASYEAEMNLIIHADHGGVITAEVDASQLKMMFKDDGPGIADLRRALEEEGYTTTPPEIRQMGFGGGMGLKNIRKCADQMHLDSKVGLGTQLEITILLHTWEPSTPVENVSPRKASRESA
;
A
#
# COMPACT_ATOMS: atom_id res chain seq x y z
N MET A 1 22.21 0.01 -21.58
CA MET A 1 22.81 -0.88 -20.57
C MET A 1 23.05 -0.09 -19.27
N VAL A 2 22.02 0.13 -18.46
CA VAL A 2 22.14 0.81 -17.15
C VAL A 2 21.31 0.02 -16.11
N ALA A 3 21.60 -1.27 -16.01
CA ALA A 3 20.96 -2.19 -15.05
C ALA A 3 22.04 -2.94 -14.25
N ARG A 4 23.11 -2.23 -13.87
CA ARG A 4 24.17 -2.74 -13.01
C ARG A 4 24.45 -1.69 -11.95
N GLU A 5 24.51 -2.17 -10.71
CA GLU A 5 24.82 -1.43 -9.47
C GLU A 5 23.60 -0.99 -8.64
N ILE A 6 22.74 -1.97 -8.32
CA ILE A 6 22.18 -2.03 -6.96
C ILE A 6 23.38 -2.27 -6.03
N THR A 7 23.73 -1.26 -5.25
CA THR A 7 24.96 -1.21 -4.46
C THR A 7 25.01 -2.36 -3.44
N ARG A 8 26.09 -3.12 -3.49
CA ARG A 8 26.42 -4.32 -2.68
C ARG A 8 26.30 -4.12 -1.15
N ALA A 9 26.14 -2.89 -0.66
CA ALA A 9 26.07 -2.52 0.74
C ALA A 9 24.65 -2.60 1.35
N GLN A 10 23.58 -2.49 0.57
CA GLN A 10 22.18 -2.58 1.06
C GLN A 10 21.67 -4.03 1.19
N LYS A 11 22.46 -5.02 0.76
CA LYS A 11 22.09 -6.44 0.76
C LYS A 11 22.02 -7.08 2.16
N LEU A 12 22.35 -6.34 3.23
CA LEU A 12 22.78 -6.92 4.50
C LEU A 12 21.72 -7.04 5.61
N GLU A 13 20.50 -6.51 5.47
CA GLU A 13 19.54 -6.49 6.60
C GLU A 13 18.23 -7.27 6.41
N PHE A 14 17.94 -7.81 5.22
CA PHE A 14 16.67 -8.49 4.97
C PHE A 14 16.68 -9.95 5.46
N ARG A 15 15.92 -10.22 6.53
CA ARG A 15 15.85 -11.50 7.25
C ARG A 15 14.59 -12.27 6.92
N VAL A 16 14.69 -13.59 7.01
CA VAL A 16 13.58 -14.53 6.78
C VAL A 16 12.36 -14.20 7.65
N GLY A 17 12.57 -13.83 8.92
CA GLY A 17 11.49 -13.49 9.85
C GLY A 17 10.63 -12.28 9.43
N GLN A 18 11.14 -11.44 8.52
CA GLN A 18 10.41 -10.28 7.97
C GLN A 18 9.50 -10.65 6.80
N VAL A 19 9.74 -11.80 6.15
CA VAL A 19 9.01 -12.21 4.93
C VAL A 19 8.22 -13.51 5.08
N MET A 20 8.46 -14.28 6.14
CA MET A 20 7.75 -15.53 6.38
C MET A 20 6.26 -15.34 6.68
N THR A 21 5.46 -16.36 6.38
CA THR A 21 4.08 -16.46 6.88
C THR A 21 4.08 -17.02 8.30
N ARG A 22 3.56 -16.25 9.27
CA ARG A 22 3.49 -16.63 10.69
C ARG A 22 2.29 -17.50 11.06
N GLU A 23 1.18 -17.36 10.34
CA GLU A 23 0.00 -18.21 10.54
C GLU A 23 0.25 -19.57 9.88
N VAL A 24 0.88 -20.47 10.63
CA VAL A 24 1.25 -21.79 10.14
C VAL A 24 0.10 -22.77 10.37
N VAL A 25 -0.43 -23.32 9.27
CA VAL A 25 -1.30 -24.48 9.32
C VAL A 25 -0.41 -25.72 9.40
N ALA A 26 -0.37 -26.37 10.57
CA ALA A 26 0.34 -27.63 10.80
C ALA A 26 -0.66 -28.79 11.03
N VAL A 27 -0.19 -30.02 10.83
CA VAL A 27 -0.93 -31.26 11.09
C VAL A 27 -0.11 -32.21 11.96
N THR A 28 -0.73 -33.28 12.46
CA THR A 28 -0.04 -34.30 13.27
C THR A 28 0.29 -35.53 12.43
N PRO A 29 1.25 -36.39 12.85
CA PRO A 29 1.51 -37.66 12.18
C PRO A 29 0.28 -38.57 12.07
N SER A 30 -0.64 -38.49 13.04
CA SER A 30 -1.89 -39.25 13.06
C SER A 30 -2.98 -38.73 12.12
N THR A 31 -2.84 -37.52 11.58
CA THR A 31 -3.82 -36.96 10.62
C THR A 31 -3.93 -37.87 9.39
N SER A 32 -5.15 -38.14 8.92
CA SER A 32 -5.37 -38.95 7.72
C SER A 32 -5.07 -38.17 6.44
N LEU A 33 -4.65 -38.84 5.36
CA LEU A 33 -4.43 -38.15 4.08
C LEU A 33 -5.73 -37.55 3.50
N LEU A 34 -6.88 -38.15 3.78
CA LEU A 34 -8.18 -37.63 3.35
C LEU A 34 -8.52 -36.31 4.05
N GLU A 35 -8.26 -36.22 5.36
CA GLU A 35 -8.40 -35.00 6.13
C GLU A 35 -7.39 -33.93 5.67
N LEU A 36 -6.13 -34.32 5.48
CA LEU A 36 -5.08 -33.46 4.94
C LEU A 36 -5.51 -32.84 3.60
N LYS A 37 -6.08 -33.63 2.69
CA LYS A 37 -6.61 -33.16 1.40
C LYS A 37 -7.63 -32.03 1.59
N GLU A 38 -8.56 -32.19 2.54
CA GLU A 38 -9.57 -31.16 2.82
C GLU A 38 -8.96 -29.90 3.46
N ILE A 39 -7.98 -30.05 4.37
CA ILE A 39 -7.23 -28.92 4.94
C ILE A 39 -6.52 -28.13 3.82
N MET A 40 -5.77 -28.83 2.97
CA MET A 40 -5.05 -28.24 1.84
C MET A 40 -5.99 -27.52 0.88
N ARG A 41 -7.13 -28.15 0.53
CA ARG A 41 -8.14 -27.56 -0.37
C ARG A 41 -8.77 -26.30 0.23
N LYS A 42 -9.22 -26.36 1.50
CA LYS A 42 -9.89 -25.24 2.17
C LYS A 42 -8.95 -24.05 2.38
N ARG A 43 -7.69 -24.32 2.73
CA ARG A 43 -6.67 -23.29 2.97
C ARG A 43 -5.93 -22.86 1.71
N ARG A 44 -6.17 -23.53 0.57
CA ARG A 44 -5.49 -23.31 -0.72
C ARG A 44 -3.97 -23.37 -0.61
N ILE A 45 -3.48 -24.36 0.15
CA ILE A 45 -2.06 -24.60 0.38
C ILE A 45 -1.65 -25.95 -0.21
N SER A 46 -0.44 -26.03 -0.74
CA SER A 46 0.09 -27.22 -1.41
C SER A 46 1.08 -28.03 -0.55
N GLY A 47 1.10 -27.81 0.77
CA GLY A 47 2.00 -28.48 1.69
C GLY A 47 1.98 -27.88 3.09
N VAL A 48 2.27 -28.68 4.09
CA VAL A 48 2.17 -28.32 5.51
C VAL A 48 3.32 -28.93 6.31
N PRO A 49 3.82 -28.23 7.33
CA PRO A 49 4.64 -28.84 8.37
C PRO A 49 3.81 -29.83 9.19
N VAL A 50 4.49 -30.87 9.67
CA VAL A 50 3.95 -31.88 10.57
C VAL A 50 4.62 -31.70 11.92
N VAL A 51 3.81 -31.51 12.96
CA VAL A 51 4.25 -31.32 14.34
C VAL A 51 3.77 -32.46 15.23
N ASP A 52 4.55 -32.81 16.25
CA ASP A 52 4.11 -33.78 17.26
C ASP A 52 3.17 -33.15 18.30
N ASP A 53 2.78 -33.92 19.31
CA ASP A 53 1.88 -33.47 20.38
C ASP A 53 2.50 -32.36 21.27
N ASN A 54 3.83 -32.22 21.25
CA ASN A 54 4.56 -31.16 21.96
C ASN A 54 4.69 -29.88 21.11
N GLY A 55 4.29 -29.93 19.84
CA GLY A 55 4.43 -28.85 18.88
C GLY A 55 5.79 -28.81 18.16
N ASP A 56 6.61 -29.83 18.31
CA ASP A 56 7.92 -29.93 17.67
C ASP A 56 7.78 -30.36 16.21
N LEU A 57 8.54 -29.72 15.30
CA LEU A 57 8.52 -30.05 13.88
C LEU A 57 9.16 -31.43 13.65
N VAL A 58 8.35 -32.40 13.22
CA VAL A 58 8.78 -33.79 12.97
C VAL A 58 8.72 -34.21 11.51
N GLY A 59 8.07 -33.43 10.65
CA GLY A 59 7.98 -33.73 9.23
C GLY A 59 7.48 -32.60 8.35
N VAL A 60 7.47 -32.84 7.05
CA VAL A 60 6.76 -32.01 6.07
C VAL A 60 6.02 -32.90 5.08
N ILE A 61 4.84 -32.47 4.65
CA ILE A 61 4.05 -33.20 3.65
C ILE A 61 3.49 -32.24 2.61
N SER A 62 3.45 -32.66 1.35
CA SER A 62 3.09 -31.84 0.20
C SER A 62 1.91 -32.40 -0.58
N LEU A 63 1.36 -31.59 -1.48
CA LEU A 63 0.35 -32.04 -2.43
C LEU A 63 0.89 -33.14 -3.36
N GLU A 64 2.19 -33.16 -3.64
CA GLU A 64 2.82 -34.20 -4.45
C GLU A 64 2.79 -35.56 -3.74
N ASP A 65 2.93 -35.58 -2.42
CA ASP A 65 2.81 -36.81 -1.61
C ASP A 65 1.36 -37.33 -1.62
N LEU A 66 0.37 -36.44 -1.60
CA LEU A 66 -1.04 -36.79 -1.78
C LEU A 66 -1.33 -37.36 -3.17
N LEU A 67 -0.76 -36.77 -4.22
CA LEU A 67 -0.89 -37.26 -5.59
C LEU A 67 -0.29 -38.65 -5.73
N ARG A 68 0.92 -38.87 -5.20
CA ARG A 68 1.58 -40.17 -5.19
C ARG A 68 0.77 -41.22 -4.41
N ALA A 69 0.22 -40.85 -3.25
CA ALA A 69 -0.63 -41.74 -2.47
C ALA A 69 -1.92 -42.10 -3.22
N PHE A 70 -2.49 -41.15 -3.96
CA PHE A 70 -3.66 -41.38 -4.81
C PHE A 70 -3.36 -42.36 -5.96
N GLU A 71 -2.25 -42.15 -6.69
CA GLU A 71 -1.82 -43.04 -7.78
C GLU A 71 -1.55 -44.48 -7.30
N GLN A 72 -1.07 -44.63 -6.07
CA GLN A 72 -0.79 -45.94 -5.45
C GLN A 72 -2.01 -46.56 -4.75
N GLY A 73 -3.17 -45.88 -4.72
CA GLY A 73 -4.37 -46.36 -4.03
C GLY A 73 -4.23 -46.40 -2.49
N THR A 74 -3.33 -45.60 -1.91
CA THR A 74 -3.01 -45.60 -0.47
C THR A 74 -3.52 -44.37 0.27
N LEU A 75 -4.63 -43.77 -0.17
CA LEU A 75 -5.22 -42.59 0.49
C LEU A 75 -5.73 -42.83 1.93
N ASN A 76 -5.85 -44.09 2.35
CA ASN A 76 -6.22 -44.45 3.73
C ASN A 76 -5.04 -44.36 4.71
N ALA A 77 -3.83 -44.10 4.22
CA ALA A 77 -2.65 -43.90 5.03
C ALA A 77 -2.74 -42.63 5.89
N THR A 78 -1.83 -42.53 6.85
CA THR A 78 -1.64 -41.34 7.69
C THR A 78 -0.56 -40.42 7.13
N VAL A 79 -0.53 -39.18 7.63
CA VAL A 79 0.54 -38.23 7.31
C VAL A 79 1.90 -38.77 7.73
N GLY A 80 2.01 -39.40 8.90
CA GLY A 80 3.27 -39.95 9.41
C GLY A 80 3.91 -41.01 8.49
N GLU A 81 3.08 -41.77 7.77
CA GLU A 81 3.53 -42.83 6.84
C GLU A 81 4.00 -42.28 5.48
N ARG A 82 3.74 -41.00 5.19
CA ARG A 82 4.03 -40.37 3.88
C ARG A 82 4.85 -39.09 3.98
N MET A 83 4.98 -38.48 5.16
CA MET A 83 5.74 -37.26 5.34
C MET A 83 7.24 -37.48 5.10
N SER A 84 7.92 -36.45 4.64
CA SER A 84 9.37 -36.42 4.65
C SER A 84 9.86 -36.07 6.06
N THR A 85 10.72 -36.92 6.61
CA THR A 85 11.42 -36.70 7.89
C THR A 85 12.78 -36.03 7.70
N THR A 86 13.28 -35.95 6.46
CA THR A 86 14.46 -35.16 6.12
C THR A 86 14.05 -33.70 6.04
N LEU A 87 14.18 -33.00 7.16
CA LEU A 87 13.73 -31.62 7.32
C LEU A 87 14.72 -30.64 6.68
N ILE A 88 14.24 -29.89 5.69
CA ILE A 88 14.95 -28.76 5.11
C ILE A 88 14.31 -27.48 5.66
N THR A 89 14.95 -26.88 6.66
CA THR A 89 14.43 -25.73 7.41
C THR A 89 15.32 -24.50 7.25
N ILE A 90 14.87 -23.35 7.75
CA ILE A 90 15.67 -22.12 7.82
C ILE A 90 15.39 -21.39 9.14
N ARG A 91 16.31 -20.57 9.65
CA ARG A 91 16.06 -19.80 10.87
C ARG A 91 15.43 -18.45 10.52
N GLU A 92 14.60 -17.92 11.41
CA GLU A 92 13.99 -16.58 11.23
C GLU A 92 15.05 -15.46 11.18
N THR A 93 16.21 -15.69 11.78
CA THR A 93 17.35 -14.77 11.79
C THR A 93 18.20 -14.85 10.54
N ASP A 94 18.03 -15.88 9.71
CA ASP A 94 18.84 -16.07 8.49
C ASP A 94 18.48 -15.00 7.45
N SER A 95 19.42 -14.72 6.55
CA SER A 95 19.19 -13.80 5.44
C SER A 95 18.25 -14.38 4.39
N VAL A 96 17.52 -13.52 3.68
CA VAL A 96 16.70 -13.93 2.52
C VAL A 96 17.57 -14.52 1.39
N ASP A 97 18.80 -14.04 1.21
CA ASP A 97 19.76 -14.65 0.27
C ASP A 97 20.04 -16.12 0.61
N ALA A 98 20.20 -16.45 1.89
CA ALA A 98 20.36 -17.84 2.33
C ALA A 98 19.11 -18.67 2.03
N ALA A 99 17.92 -18.09 2.13
CA ALA A 99 16.68 -18.74 1.73
C ALA A 99 16.64 -19.03 0.22
N VAL A 100 17.00 -18.05 -0.61
CA VAL A 100 17.07 -18.20 -2.08
C VAL A 100 18.06 -19.30 -2.46
N ALA A 101 19.25 -19.29 -1.85
CA ALA A 101 20.26 -20.33 -2.08
C ALA A 101 19.74 -21.72 -1.68
N LYS A 102 19.07 -21.83 -0.52
CA LYS A 102 18.50 -23.10 -0.05
C LYS A 102 17.38 -23.60 -0.98
N PHE A 103 16.54 -22.72 -1.51
CA PHE A 103 15.55 -23.07 -2.52
C PHE A 103 16.17 -23.58 -3.83
N GLN A 104 17.28 -22.98 -4.28
CA GLN A 104 17.98 -23.39 -5.49
C GLN A 104 18.69 -24.75 -5.32
N GLN A 105 19.34 -24.96 -4.16
CA GLN A 105 20.11 -26.16 -3.89
C GLN A 105 19.24 -27.40 -3.67
N THR A 106 18.07 -27.22 -3.05
CA THR A 106 17.22 -28.35 -2.64
C THR A 106 16.01 -28.57 -3.55
N GLY A 107 15.65 -27.58 -4.37
CA GLY A 107 14.49 -27.63 -5.26
C GLY A 107 13.13 -27.51 -4.56
N VAL A 108 13.09 -27.46 -3.22
CA VAL A 108 11.82 -27.43 -2.48
C VAL A 108 11.01 -26.16 -2.76
N GLY A 109 9.68 -26.26 -2.63
CA GLY A 109 8.77 -25.13 -2.82
C GLY A 109 8.59 -24.25 -1.58
N ARG A 110 8.87 -24.78 -0.38
CA ARG A 110 8.67 -24.11 0.91
C ARG A 110 9.71 -24.56 1.95
N LEU A 111 9.96 -23.71 2.94
CA LEU A 111 10.86 -23.97 4.06
C LEU A 111 10.12 -23.69 5.38
N PRO A 112 10.02 -24.67 6.30
CA PRO A 112 9.66 -24.39 7.68
C PRO A 112 10.69 -23.45 8.31
N VAL A 113 10.21 -22.42 9.00
CA VAL A 113 11.04 -21.41 9.66
C VAL A 113 11.08 -21.67 11.15
N LEU A 114 12.28 -21.75 11.70
CA LEU A 114 12.53 -22.03 13.11
C LEU A 114 13.06 -20.80 13.86
N ASN A 115 12.72 -20.68 15.13
CA ASN A 115 13.32 -19.70 16.03
C ASN A 115 14.66 -20.20 16.61
N SER A 116 15.27 -19.40 17.49
CA SER A 116 16.54 -19.74 18.14
C SER A 116 16.48 -21.00 19.03
N TRP A 117 15.28 -21.34 19.54
CA TRP A 117 15.02 -22.54 20.34
C TRP A 117 14.68 -23.78 19.48
N GLY A 118 14.68 -23.65 18.15
CA GLY A 118 14.37 -24.74 17.22
C GLY A 118 12.86 -24.97 16.98
N GLN A 119 12.00 -24.12 17.52
CA GLN A 119 10.55 -24.27 17.37
C GLN A 119 10.06 -23.65 16.06
N LEU A 120 9.00 -24.23 15.50
CA LEU A 120 8.35 -23.75 14.28
C LEU A 120 7.63 -22.42 14.53
N VAL A 121 8.06 -21.37 13.84
CA VAL A 121 7.49 -20.01 13.96
C VAL A 121 6.96 -19.44 12.64
N GLY A 122 7.14 -20.15 11.55
CA GLY A 122 6.65 -19.72 10.24
C GLY A 122 6.88 -20.72 9.14
N VAL A 123 6.40 -20.36 7.95
CA VAL A 123 6.73 -21.02 6.68
C VAL A 123 7.13 -19.95 5.68
N LEU A 124 8.17 -20.24 4.90
CA LEU A 124 8.64 -19.37 3.83
C LEU A 124 8.47 -20.07 2.47
N THR A 125 7.91 -19.36 1.49
CA THR A 125 7.84 -19.82 0.09
C THR A 125 8.64 -18.91 -0.84
N LYS A 126 8.91 -19.37 -2.07
CA LYS A 126 9.51 -18.52 -3.12
C LYS A 126 8.66 -17.26 -3.38
N GLY A 127 7.33 -17.39 -3.34
CA GLY A 127 6.41 -16.26 -3.51
C GLY A 127 6.51 -15.22 -2.40
N ASP A 128 6.74 -15.66 -1.16
CA ASP A 128 6.94 -14.77 -0.01
C ASP A 128 8.24 -13.98 -0.12
N VAL A 129 9.32 -14.66 -0.57
CA VAL A 129 10.59 -13.99 -0.87
C VAL A 129 10.40 -12.94 -1.98
N THR A 130 9.76 -13.29 -3.09
CA THR A 130 9.50 -12.34 -4.18
C THR A 130 8.66 -11.15 -3.71
N ARG A 131 7.58 -11.40 -2.95
CA ARG A 131 6.69 -10.35 -2.42
C ARG A 131 7.42 -9.47 -1.41
N GLY A 132 8.24 -10.06 -0.54
CA GLY A 132 9.07 -9.36 0.42
C GLY A 132 10.13 -8.48 -0.23
N LEU A 133 10.84 -8.99 -1.24
CA LEU A 133 11.82 -8.22 -2.00
C LEU A 133 11.17 -7.08 -2.81
N VAL A 134 9.98 -7.28 -3.37
CA VAL A 134 9.21 -6.21 -4.02
C VAL A 134 8.80 -5.13 -3.01
N HIS A 135 8.42 -5.54 -1.79
CA HIS A 135 8.14 -4.60 -0.70
C HIS A 135 9.41 -3.86 -0.25
N GLU A 136 10.58 -4.49 -0.28
CA GLU A 136 11.88 -3.89 0.07
C GLU A 136 12.37 -2.88 -0.97
N VAL A 137 12.24 -3.18 -2.26
CA VAL A 137 12.52 -2.20 -3.34
C VAL A 137 11.58 -0.99 -3.25
N GLN A 138 10.40 -1.16 -2.64
CA GLN A 138 9.50 -0.07 -2.30
C GLN A 138 9.80 0.55 -0.92
N ALA A 139 10.61 -0.09 -0.08
CA ALA A 139 10.92 0.33 1.29
C ALA A 139 12.07 1.36 1.38
N GLU A 140 12.87 1.55 0.33
CA GLU A 140 13.69 2.77 0.18
C GLU A 140 12.80 4.04 0.15
N THR A 141 11.49 3.89 -0.11
CA THR A 141 10.47 4.94 0.07
C THR A 141 9.71 4.87 1.42
N GLN A 142 10.00 3.90 2.30
CA GLN A 142 9.30 3.65 3.58
C GLN A 142 10.15 3.76 4.85
N ASP A 143 11.48 3.89 4.78
CA ASP A 143 12.26 4.21 5.99
C ASP A 143 11.91 5.60 6.56
N GLU A 144 11.38 6.50 5.72
CA GLU A 144 10.67 7.70 6.19
C GLU A 144 9.37 7.37 6.97
N GLU A 145 8.67 6.28 6.67
CA GLU A 145 7.39 5.91 7.30
C GLU A 145 7.56 5.30 8.71
N ILE A 146 8.60 4.51 9.00
CA ILE A 146 8.78 3.92 10.36
C ILE A 146 9.36 4.94 11.36
N ALA A 147 10.29 5.80 10.93
CA ALA A 147 10.74 6.94 11.76
C ALA A 147 9.55 7.88 12.09
N ARG A 148 8.62 8.04 11.14
CA ARG A 148 7.38 8.80 11.30
C ARG A 148 6.31 8.03 12.09
N TYR A 149 6.32 6.70 12.09
CA TYR A 149 5.46 5.84 12.93
C TYR A 149 5.91 5.80 14.40
N ARG A 150 7.21 5.94 14.65
CA ARG A 150 7.74 6.17 16.01
C ARG A 150 7.51 7.60 16.47
N ALA A 151 7.60 8.58 15.57
CA ALA A 151 7.16 9.94 15.87
C ALA A 151 5.65 9.99 16.16
N SER A 152 4.80 9.28 15.39
CA SER A 152 3.35 9.23 15.61
C SER A 152 2.95 8.58 16.93
N HIS A 153 3.79 7.73 17.52
CA HIS A 153 3.59 7.18 18.87
C HIS A 153 4.18 8.02 20.01
N ILE A 154 4.97 9.07 19.73
CA ILE A 154 5.30 10.11 20.71
C ILE A 154 4.09 11.04 20.94
N PHE A 155 3.16 11.13 19.99
CA PHE A 155 1.99 12.02 20.05
C PHE A 155 0.76 11.47 20.77
N ARG A 156 0.89 10.44 21.62
CA ARG A 156 -0.22 10.09 22.53
C ARG A 156 -0.37 11.02 23.73
N ASP A 157 0.62 11.87 24.01
CA ASP A 157 0.60 12.74 25.19
C ASP A 157 0.67 14.24 24.86
N VAL A 158 0.10 14.69 23.73
CA VAL A 158 -0.17 16.12 23.54
C VAL A 158 -1.57 16.29 22.94
N GLU A 159 -2.51 16.73 23.77
CA GLU A 159 -3.83 17.22 23.36
C GLU A 159 -3.66 18.25 22.22
N SER A 160 -4.23 17.95 21.05
CA SER A 160 -4.47 18.94 20.00
C SER A 160 -5.69 18.49 19.19
N ASP A 161 -6.72 19.33 19.19
CA ASP A 161 -8.09 19.05 18.71
C ASP A 161 -8.23 18.83 17.19
N ASP A 162 -7.16 18.80 16.41
CA ASP A 162 -7.19 18.52 14.98
C ASP A 162 -5.92 17.77 14.54
N THR A 163 -6.06 16.48 14.23
CA THR A 163 -4.97 15.66 13.70
C THR A 163 -5.05 15.62 12.17
N SER A 164 -4.18 16.38 11.49
CA SER A 164 -4.05 16.38 10.02
C SER A 164 -2.80 15.63 9.55
N LEU A 165 -2.91 14.81 8.50
CA LEU A 165 -1.80 14.22 7.77
C LEU A 165 -1.35 15.14 6.63
N VAL A 166 -0.11 15.66 6.69
CA VAL A 166 0.46 16.50 5.63
C VAL A 166 1.51 15.73 4.82
N LEU A 167 1.25 15.57 3.52
CA LEU A 167 2.11 14.95 2.52
C LEU A 167 2.69 16.03 1.61
N ARG A 168 4.01 16.01 1.39
CA ARG A 168 4.69 16.98 0.51
C ARG A 168 5.49 16.24 -0.54
N TYR A 169 5.33 16.65 -1.80
CA TYR A 169 6.02 16.06 -2.94
C TYR A 169 6.71 17.13 -3.76
N LYS A 170 7.92 16.84 -4.23
CA LYS A 170 8.60 17.63 -5.27
C LYS A 170 8.34 16.98 -6.62
N VAL A 171 8.09 17.79 -7.63
CA VAL A 171 7.84 17.37 -9.00
C VAL A 171 8.93 17.96 -9.87
N ALA A 172 9.70 17.11 -10.55
CA ALA A 172 10.74 17.56 -11.47
C ALA A 172 10.10 18.05 -12.78
N PRO A 173 10.61 19.15 -13.37
CA PRO A 173 10.10 19.64 -14.65
C PRO A 173 10.42 18.62 -15.74
N ARG A 174 9.49 18.42 -16.69
CA ARG A 174 9.63 17.50 -17.83
C ARG A 174 9.88 16.02 -17.49
N ASP A 175 9.66 15.59 -16.25
CA ASP A 175 9.77 14.18 -15.87
C ASP A 175 8.48 13.39 -16.18
N PHE A 176 8.21 13.21 -17.47
CA PHE A 176 7.05 12.43 -17.95
C PHE A 176 7.13 10.95 -17.56
N THR A 177 8.34 10.43 -17.33
CA THR A 177 8.59 9.04 -16.92
C THR A 177 7.97 8.70 -15.57
N HIS A 178 8.02 9.64 -14.63
CA HIS A 178 7.50 9.47 -13.28
C HIS A 178 6.19 10.21 -13.04
N GLY A 179 5.56 10.74 -14.10
CA GLY A 179 4.29 11.44 -14.02
C GLY A 179 3.19 10.58 -13.40
N GLY A 180 2.53 11.11 -12.36
CA GLY A 180 1.47 10.42 -11.64
C GLY A 180 1.93 9.71 -10.36
N ASN A 181 3.21 9.80 -10.01
CA ASN A 181 3.74 9.23 -8.77
C ASN A 181 3.15 9.90 -7.52
N ALA A 182 3.07 11.23 -7.51
CA ALA A 182 2.50 11.95 -6.36
C ALA A 182 1.00 11.64 -6.23
N SER A 183 0.26 11.67 -7.35
CA SER A 183 -1.15 11.26 -7.40
C SER A 183 -1.37 9.84 -6.89
N SER A 184 -0.53 8.88 -7.30
CA SER A 184 -0.62 7.49 -6.84
C SER A 184 -0.32 7.32 -5.36
N ARG A 185 0.54 8.15 -4.77
CA ARG A 185 0.82 8.17 -3.32
C ARG A 185 -0.35 8.78 -2.54
N ILE A 186 -0.93 9.88 -3.02
CA ILE A 186 -2.14 10.50 -2.44
C ILE A 186 -3.30 9.51 -2.46
N LYS A 187 -3.55 8.85 -3.60
CA LYS A 187 -4.56 7.78 -3.72
C LYS A 187 -4.38 6.68 -2.68
N ARG A 188 -3.14 6.17 -2.52
CA ARG A 188 -2.83 5.11 -1.55
C ARG A 188 -3.03 5.58 -0.10
N ALA A 189 -2.66 6.82 0.22
CA ALA A 189 -2.87 7.40 1.55
C ALA A 189 -4.37 7.46 1.89
N LEU A 190 -5.20 7.96 0.98
CA LEU A 190 -6.66 8.01 1.17
C LEU A 190 -7.29 6.62 1.33
N MET A 191 -6.87 5.63 0.53
CA MET A 191 -7.33 4.25 0.68
C MET A 191 -6.96 3.66 2.05
N ARG A 192 -5.75 3.94 2.54
CA ARG A 192 -5.27 3.48 3.86
C ARG A 192 -6.02 4.13 5.02
N LEU A 193 -6.47 5.37 4.84
CA LEU A 193 -7.30 6.11 5.80
C LEU A 193 -8.78 5.71 5.74
N GLY A 194 -9.15 4.80 4.84
CA GLY A 194 -10.53 4.30 4.73
C GLY A 194 -11.48 5.24 3.97
N ALA A 195 -10.96 6.17 3.17
CA ALA A 195 -11.79 7.07 2.38
C ALA A 195 -12.63 6.31 1.33
N ASP A 196 -13.83 6.83 1.05
CA ASP A 196 -14.76 6.24 0.10
C ASP A 196 -14.12 6.08 -1.31
N PRO A 197 -14.33 4.95 -2.02
CA PRO A 197 -13.75 4.71 -3.34
C PRO A 197 -14.04 5.79 -4.39
N GLN A 198 -15.21 6.44 -4.34
CA GLN A 198 -15.57 7.54 -5.24
C GLN A 198 -14.73 8.79 -4.93
N ILE A 199 -14.48 9.06 -3.66
CA ILE A 199 -13.64 10.17 -3.19
C ILE A 199 -12.18 9.92 -3.59
N VAL A 200 -11.68 8.70 -3.36
CA VAL A 200 -10.34 8.27 -3.80
C VAL A 200 -10.17 8.45 -5.31
N ARG A 201 -11.20 8.09 -6.10
CA ARG A 201 -11.18 8.26 -7.57
C ARG A 201 -11.10 9.73 -7.97
N ARG A 202 -11.94 10.58 -7.37
CA ARG A 202 -11.95 12.04 -7.64
C ARG A 202 -10.59 12.67 -7.32
N ALA A 203 -10.04 12.35 -6.14
CA ALA A 203 -8.74 12.84 -5.70
C ALA A 203 -7.64 12.42 -6.67
N ALA A 204 -7.57 11.14 -7.05
CA ALA A 204 -6.55 10.63 -7.96
C ALA A 204 -6.59 11.28 -9.35
N ILE A 205 -7.78 11.51 -9.90
CA ILE A 205 -7.93 12.20 -11.20
C ILE A 205 -7.47 13.65 -11.08
N ALA A 206 -7.96 14.38 -10.07
CA ALA A 206 -7.60 15.78 -9.86
C ALA A 206 -6.10 15.96 -9.63
N SER A 207 -5.49 15.13 -8.78
CA SER A 207 -4.06 15.21 -8.49
C SER A 207 -3.19 14.79 -9.66
N TYR A 208 -3.63 13.83 -10.49
CA TYR A 208 -2.89 13.43 -11.70
C TYR A 208 -2.83 14.58 -12.72
N GLU A 209 -3.98 15.18 -13.02
CA GLU A 209 -4.07 16.30 -13.96
C GLU A 209 -3.25 17.51 -13.47
N ALA A 210 -3.32 17.81 -12.17
CA ALA A 210 -2.57 18.91 -11.58
C ALA A 210 -1.05 18.64 -11.53
N GLU A 211 -0.63 17.39 -11.23
CA GLU A 211 0.77 16.97 -11.29
C GLU A 211 1.33 17.07 -12.71
N MET A 212 0.56 16.67 -13.73
CA MET A 212 0.95 16.81 -15.12
C MET A 212 1.13 18.27 -15.53
N ASN A 213 0.30 19.18 -15.03
CA ASN A 213 0.49 20.62 -15.27
C ASN A 213 1.85 21.10 -14.73
N LEU A 214 2.26 20.65 -13.54
CA LEU A 214 3.58 20.98 -12.98
C LEU A 214 4.71 20.42 -13.88
N ILE A 215 4.60 19.17 -14.34
CA ILE A 215 5.60 18.55 -15.23
C ILE A 215 5.74 19.30 -16.55
N ILE A 216 4.63 19.77 -17.11
CA ILE A 216 4.58 20.42 -18.42
C ILE A 216 5.05 21.87 -18.36
N HIS A 217 4.62 22.61 -17.33
CA HIS A 217 4.74 24.07 -17.32
C HIS A 217 5.80 24.62 -16.35
N ALA A 218 6.23 23.86 -15.35
CA ALA A 218 7.24 24.38 -14.42
C ALA A 218 8.61 24.51 -15.08
N ASP A 219 9.33 25.57 -14.73
CA ASP A 219 10.68 25.82 -15.25
C ASP A 219 11.71 25.06 -14.42
N HIS A 220 11.61 25.12 -13.08
CA HIS A 220 12.51 24.41 -12.15
C HIS A 220 11.80 23.33 -11.32
N GLY A 221 10.55 23.02 -11.67
CA GLY A 221 9.72 22.03 -11.02
C GLY A 221 8.67 22.62 -10.10
N GLY A 222 7.94 21.75 -9.41
CA GLY A 222 6.81 22.14 -8.59
C GLY A 222 6.76 21.44 -7.24
N VAL A 223 5.89 21.94 -6.38
CA VAL A 223 5.59 21.35 -5.07
C VAL A 223 4.11 21.03 -5.00
N ILE A 224 3.82 19.82 -4.51
CA ILE A 224 2.48 19.38 -4.15
C ILE A 224 2.43 19.26 -2.63
N THR A 225 1.47 19.91 -1.99
CA THR A 225 1.16 19.71 -0.57
C THR A 225 -0.26 19.18 -0.46
N ALA A 226 -0.44 17.99 0.10
CA ALA A 226 -1.74 17.38 0.35
C ALA A 226 -1.94 17.25 1.86
N GLU A 227 -2.96 17.88 2.39
CA GLU A 227 -3.36 17.87 3.79
C GLU A 227 -4.67 17.10 3.91
N VAL A 228 -4.68 16.07 4.75
CA VAL A 228 -5.85 15.21 4.99
C VAL A 228 -6.21 15.30 6.45
N ASP A 229 -7.39 15.82 6.74
CA ASP A 229 -7.99 15.79 8.07
C ASP A 229 -9.23 14.87 8.07
N ALA A 230 -9.99 14.84 9.16
CA ALA A 230 -11.19 14.00 9.28
C ALA A 230 -12.31 14.39 8.30
N SER A 231 -12.29 15.63 7.79
CA SER A 231 -13.37 16.25 7.02
C SER A 231 -13.08 16.48 5.55
N GLN A 232 -11.81 16.70 5.20
CA GLN A 232 -11.44 17.09 3.86
C GLN A 232 -10.01 16.67 3.49
N LEU A 233 -9.79 16.57 2.18
CA LEU A 233 -8.50 16.57 1.54
C LEU A 233 -8.31 17.95 0.89
N LYS A 234 -7.31 18.70 1.35
CA LYS A 234 -6.86 19.95 0.74
C LYS A 234 -5.55 19.70 0.00
N MET A 235 -5.46 20.10 -1.26
CA MET A 235 -4.26 19.94 -2.08
C MET A 235 -3.85 21.28 -2.69
N MET A 236 -2.56 21.58 -2.60
CA MET A 236 -1.92 22.76 -3.14
C MET A 236 -0.84 22.35 -4.12
N PHE A 237 -0.87 22.89 -5.33
CA PHE A 237 0.09 22.66 -6.41
C PHE A 237 0.70 24.01 -6.77
N LYS A 238 2.03 24.11 -6.72
CA LYS A 238 2.75 25.34 -7.00
C LYS A 238 3.91 25.09 -7.94
N ASP A 239 3.99 25.86 -9.02
CA ASP A 239 5.14 25.94 -9.92
C ASP A 239 5.70 27.37 -9.99
N ASP A 240 6.85 27.48 -10.65
CA ASP A 240 7.53 28.72 -10.97
C ASP A 240 7.57 28.97 -12.49
N GLY A 241 6.65 28.36 -13.23
CA GLY A 241 6.61 28.42 -14.69
C GLY A 241 6.16 29.78 -15.25
N PRO A 242 5.81 29.83 -16.54
CA PRO A 242 5.49 31.08 -17.23
C PRO A 242 4.19 31.73 -16.75
N GLY A 243 3.37 31.02 -15.99
CA GLY A 243 2.03 31.44 -15.60
C GLY A 243 1.01 31.41 -16.76
N ILE A 244 -0.22 31.80 -16.46
CA ILE A 244 -1.36 31.79 -17.37
C ILE A 244 -1.79 33.24 -17.60
N ALA A 245 -1.69 33.71 -18.84
CA ALA A 245 -2.04 35.08 -19.20
C ALA A 245 -3.55 35.37 -19.14
N ASP A 246 -4.38 34.39 -19.51
CA ASP A 246 -5.84 34.51 -19.47
C ASP A 246 -6.44 33.32 -18.71
N LEU A 247 -6.65 33.53 -17.41
CA LEU A 247 -7.23 32.53 -16.51
C LEU A 247 -8.66 32.16 -16.89
N ARG A 248 -9.46 33.12 -17.39
CA ARG A 248 -10.84 32.87 -17.77
C ARG A 248 -10.87 31.85 -18.92
N ARG A 249 -10.08 32.09 -19.97
CA ARG A 249 -10.01 31.18 -21.12
C ARG A 249 -9.52 29.79 -20.73
N ALA A 250 -8.51 29.72 -19.85
CA ALA A 250 -7.98 28.44 -19.34
C ALA A 250 -9.01 27.61 -18.54
N LEU A 251 -10.02 28.25 -17.94
CA LEU A 251 -11.07 27.60 -17.17
C LEU A 251 -12.36 27.34 -17.96
N GLU A 252 -12.63 28.13 -19.01
CA GLU A 252 -13.92 28.14 -19.72
C GLU A 252 -13.84 27.57 -21.15
N GLU A 253 -12.77 27.80 -21.90
CA GLU A 253 -12.66 27.38 -23.31
C GLU A 253 -12.17 25.94 -23.44
N GLU A 254 -12.90 25.10 -24.19
CA GLU A 254 -12.44 23.75 -24.49
C GLU A 254 -11.26 23.76 -25.44
N GLY A 255 -10.18 23.06 -25.07
CA GLY A 255 -8.98 22.93 -25.90
C GLY A 255 -8.03 24.12 -25.82
N TYR A 256 -8.33 25.16 -25.02
CA TYR A 256 -7.37 26.22 -24.73
C TYR A 256 -6.18 25.62 -23.98
N THR A 257 -4.98 25.86 -24.49
CA THR A 257 -3.75 25.30 -23.93
C THR A 257 -2.58 26.24 -24.15
N THR A 258 -1.78 26.42 -23.10
CA THR A 258 -0.48 27.10 -23.14
C THR A 258 0.66 26.11 -23.41
N THR A 259 0.33 24.85 -23.71
CA THR A 259 1.31 23.77 -23.90
C THR A 259 2.01 23.88 -25.26
N PRO A 260 3.36 23.82 -25.30
CA PRO A 260 4.12 23.78 -26.56
C PRO A 260 3.66 22.65 -27.51
N PRO A 261 3.74 22.85 -28.84
CA PRO A 261 3.31 21.85 -29.83
C PRO A 261 3.98 20.48 -29.64
N GLU A 262 5.25 20.45 -29.25
CA GLU A 262 6.04 19.24 -29.02
C GLU A 262 5.42 18.34 -27.95
N ILE A 263 5.00 18.92 -26.81
CA ILE A 263 4.35 18.19 -25.71
C ILE A 263 2.94 17.74 -26.11
N ARG A 264 2.24 18.50 -26.97
CA ARG A 264 0.93 18.10 -27.50
C ARG A 264 1.01 16.90 -28.44
N GLN A 265 2.06 16.81 -29.24
CA GLN A 265 2.30 15.65 -30.11
C GLN A 265 2.60 14.38 -29.30
N MET A 266 3.08 14.51 -28.07
CA MET A 266 3.25 13.39 -27.12
C MET A 266 1.93 12.94 -26.47
N GLY A 267 0.80 13.57 -26.80
CA GLY A 267 -0.53 13.23 -26.27
C GLY A 267 -0.90 13.95 -24.97
N PHE A 268 -0.09 14.91 -24.51
CA PHE A 268 -0.32 15.67 -23.27
C PHE A 268 -0.75 17.12 -23.53
N GLY A 269 -1.36 17.79 -22.55
CA GLY A 269 -1.62 19.23 -22.63
C GLY A 269 -2.66 19.64 -23.68
N GLY A 270 -3.65 18.80 -23.96
CA GLY A 270 -4.77 19.07 -24.87
C GLY A 270 -5.80 20.08 -24.35
N GLY A 271 -5.53 20.79 -23.24
CA GLY A 271 -6.42 21.84 -22.71
C GLY A 271 -7.63 21.33 -21.90
N MET A 272 -7.64 20.07 -21.46
CA MET A 272 -8.74 19.50 -20.66
C MET A 272 -8.46 19.43 -19.15
N GLY A 273 -7.20 19.55 -18.73
CA GLY A 273 -6.76 19.24 -17.36
C GLY A 273 -7.47 20.06 -16.28
N LEU A 274 -7.47 21.39 -16.36
CA LEU A 274 -8.14 22.27 -15.38
C LEU A 274 -9.64 22.01 -15.29
N LYS A 275 -10.29 21.67 -16.41
CA LYS A 275 -11.72 21.33 -16.43
C LYS A 275 -11.98 19.98 -15.76
N ASN A 276 -11.12 18.99 -15.99
CA ASN A 276 -11.21 17.68 -15.33
C ASN A 276 -11.01 17.80 -13.81
N ILE A 277 -10.06 18.63 -13.40
CA ILE A 277 -9.82 18.98 -11.99
C ILE A 277 -11.09 19.60 -11.39
N ARG A 278 -11.66 20.63 -12.03
CA ARG A 278 -12.88 21.31 -11.55
C ARG A 278 -14.07 20.36 -11.40
N LYS A 279 -14.21 19.35 -12.27
CA LYS A 279 -15.28 18.34 -12.17
C LYS A 279 -15.10 17.38 -10.99
N CYS A 280 -13.86 17.20 -10.52
CA CYS A 280 -13.54 16.28 -9.43
C CYS A 280 -13.49 16.97 -8.06
N ALA A 281 -13.17 18.27 -8.04
CA ALA A 281 -13.04 19.08 -6.84
C ALA A 281 -14.41 19.56 -6.30
N ASP A 282 -14.53 19.71 -4.97
CA ASP A 282 -15.65 20.44 -4.35
C ASP A 282 -15.37 21.95 -4.35
N GLN A 283 -14.12 22.34 -4.11
CA GLN A 283 -13.65 23.71 -4.25
C GLN A 283 -12.34 23.75 -5.03
N MET A 284 -12.16 24.77 -5.87
CA MET A 284 -10.96 24.98 -6.67
C MET A 284 -10.65 26.47 -6.71
N HIS A 285 -9.40 26.83 -6.40
CA HIS A 285 -8.88 28.18 -6.52
C HIS A 285 -7.60 28.17 -7.33
N LEU A 286 -7.48 29.07 -8.30
CA LEU A 286 -6.35 29.12 -9.23
C LEU A 286 -5.83 30.55 -9.29
N ASP A 287 -4.61 30.73 -8.81
CA ASP A 287 -3.86 31.98 -8.91
C ASP A 287 -2.70 31.79 -9.88
N SER A 288 -2.59 32.66 -10.87
CA SER A 288 -1.47 32.63 -11.81
C SER A 288 -1.07 34.04 -12.20
N LYS A 289 0.24 34.27 -12.32
CA LYS A 289 0.80 35.54 -12.79
C LYS A 289 1.87 35.26 -13.83
N VAL A 290 1.78 35.97 -14.95
CA VAL A 290 2.74 35.81 -16.04
C VAL A 290 4.16 36.09 -15.53
N GLY A 291 5.06 35.12 -15.71
CA GLY A 291 6.46 35.17 -15.26
C GLY A 291 6.70 34.88 -13.77
N LEU A 292 5.67 34.53 -12.99
CA LEU A 292 5.79 34.21 -11.56
C LEU A 292 5.25 32.82 -11.18
N GLY A 293 4.78 32.04 -12.16
CA GLY A 293 4.22 30.71 -11.95
C GLY A 293 2.73 30.67 -11.65
N THR A 294 2.28 29.46 -11.31
CA THR A 294 0.88 29.17 -11.00
C THR A 294 0.76 28.46 -9.65
N GLN A 295 -0.31 28.78 -8.93
CA GLN A 295 -0.71 28.14 -7.69
C GLN A 295 -2.17 27.67 -7.82
N LEU A 296 -2.39 26.38 -7.65
CA LEU A 296 -3.69 25.73 -7.71
C LEU A 296 -4.01 25.08 -6.37
N GLU A 297 -5.13 25.47 -5.77
CA GLU A 297 -5.70 24.88 -4.58
C GLU A 297 -6.97 24.09 -4.93
N ILE A 298 -7.08 22.88 -4.38
CA ILE A 298 -8.22 21.98 -4.58
C ILE A 298 -8.64 21.42 -3.23
N THR A 299 -9.93 21.45 -2.94
CA THR A 299 -10.52 20.79 -1.76
C THR A 299 -11.50 19.72 -2.20
N ILE A 300 -11.42 18.56 -1.57
CA ILE A 300 -12.36 17.44 -1.72
C ILE A 300 -12.85 17.05 -0.32
N LEU A 301 -14.16 17.09 -0.11
CA LEU A 301 -14.79 16.72 1.16
C LEU A 301 -14.79 15.19 1.32
N LEU A 302 -14.47 14.71 2.53
CA LEU A 302 -14.36 13.29 2.86
C LEU A 302 -15.66 12.67 3.41
N HIS A 303 -16.72 13.47 3.57
CA HIS A 303 -18.01 13.02 4.09
C HIS A 303 -19.12 12.94 3.00
N THR A 304 -19.94 11.89 3.04
CA THR A 304 -21.38 11.99 2.72
C THR A 304 -22.15 12.07 4.03
N TRP A 305 -22.91 13.15 4.22
CA TRP A 305 -23.81 13.34 5.35
C TRP A 305 -24.87 12.22 5.45
N GLU A 306 -25.03 11.60 6.64
CA GLU A 306 -26.27 10.91 7.02
C GLU A 306 -27.09 11.82 7.96
N PRO A 307 -28.44 11.81 7.86
CA PRO A 307 -29.28 12.76 8.57
C PRO A 307 -29.23 12.52 10.08
N SER A 308 -29.13 13.60 10.83
CA SER A 308 -29.35 13.63 12.27
C SER A 308 -30.61 12.84 12.63
N THR A 309 -30.46 11.83 13.48
CA THR A 309 -31.55 11.16 14.19
C THR A 309 -32.42 12.25 14.83
N PRO A 310 -33.77 12.19 14.75
CA PRO A 310 -34.59 13.18 15.41
C PRO A 310 -34.27 13.12 16.90
N VAL A 311 -33.82 14.25 17.45
CA VAL A 311 -33.69 14.42 18.90
C VAL A 311 -35.07 14.18 19.47
N GLU A 312 -35.25 13.08 20.19
CA GLU A 312 -36.46 12.86 20.99
C GLU A 312 -36.61 14.04 21.94
N ASN A 313 -37.77 14.70 21.84
CA ASN A 313 -38.19 15.78 22.71
C ASN A 313 -38.05 15.36 24.18
N VAL A 314 -36.98 15.83 24.83
CA VAL A 314 -36.93 15.88 26.29
C VAL A 314 -37.88 16.99 26.72
N SER A 315 -39.09 16.59 27.11
CA SER A 315 -40.07 17.45 27.77
C SER A 315 -39.44 18.10 29.02
N PRO A 316 -39.56 19.42 29.22
CA PRO A 316 -39.19 20.02 30.48
C PRO A 316 -40.15 19.56 31.58
N ARG A 317 -39.57 18.99 32.63
CA ARG A 317 -40.24 18.69 33.89
C ARG A 317 -41.00 19.92 34.39
N LYS A 318 -42.21 19.67 34.87
CA LYS A 318 -43.05 20.57 35.65
C LYS A 318 -42.22 21.32 36.72
N ALA A 319 -42.23 22.65 36.65
CA ALA A 319 -42.01 23.49 37.83
C ALA A 319 -43.39 23.94 38.33
N SER A 320 -43.93 23.18 39.30
CA SER A 320 -44.96 23.66 40.20
C SER A 320 -44.32 24.56 41.25
N ARG A 321 -44.82 25.81 41.34
CA ARG A 321 -45.24 26.53 42.57
C ARG A 321 -44.31 26.43 43.79
N GLU A 322 -43.80 27.53 44.33
CA GLU A 322 -44.39 28.46 45.31
C GLU A 322 -43.19 29.33 45.79
N SER A 323 -43.24 30.56 46.29
CA SER A 323 -44.27 31.44 46.84
C SER A 323 -43.57 32.74 47.31
N ALA A 324 -44.37 33.78 47.54
CA ALA A 324 -44.09 35.11 48.12
C ALA A 324 -43.67 36.21 47.12
#